data_AF-A0A0D2S2K3-F1
#
_entry.id   AF-A0A0D2S2K3-F1
#
_cell.length_a   1.000
_cell.length_b   1.000
_cell.length_c   1.000
_cell.angle_alpha   90.00
_cell.angle_beta   90.00
_cell.angle_gamma   90.00
#
_symmetry.space_group_name_H-M   'P 1'
#
loop_
_entity.id
_entity.type
_entity.pdbx_description
1 polymer ?
#
loop_
_entity_poly.entity_id
_entity_poly.type
_entity_poly.pdbx_seq_one_letter_code
_entity_poly.pdbx_strand_id
1 'polypeptide(L)'
;DEDRCFLFWGKIGTEKGWSLRLKACASTSAATASNPFILLCNLLLFYRRMARKENLNNFIVGDLPTLFYIPDFITDSEQARLLNNIYQAPVSKWKSLKNRRLQNWGGVVHEKGLLSQDLPPWLAKITERICEESGLFPSAINHVLINEYLPNQGIMPHQDGPAYYPVVAILSLGSPVVMDFTPHSRLNSCKSTVMESVVDKTSDVKAAEIEGNDVLDKHQPFSVLLMPRSLLIFKDDAYSGKLLAWY
;
A
#
# COMPACT_ATOMS: atom_id res chain seq x y z
N ASP A 1 -16.51 -18.73 14.28
CA ASP A 1 -15.91 -17.38 14.24
C ASP A 1 -15.61 -16.99 12.79
N GLU A 2 -16.44 -17.45 11.83
CA GLU A 2 -16.19 -17.36 10.37
C GLU A 2 -16.57 -16.00 9.77
N ASP A 3 -17.17 -15.11 10.57
CA ASP A 3 -17.69 -13.81 10.15
C ASP A 3 -16.73 -12.64 10.47
N ARG A 4 -15.50 -12.94 10.92
CA ARG A 4 -14.50 -11.90 11.23
C ARG A 4 -13.53 -11.73 10.08
N CYS A 5 -13.25 -10.47 9.75
CA CYS A 5 -12.16 -10.14 8.85
C CYS A 5 -10.95 -9.63 9.62
N PHE A 6 -9.77 -10.03 9.18
CA PHE A 6 -8.50 -9.47 9.61
C PHE A 6 -7.80 -8.80 8.45
N LEU A 7 -7.45 -7.53 8.65
CA LEU A 7 -6.61 -6.79 7.72
C LEU A 7 -5.21 -6.65 8.30
N PHE A 8 -4.27 -7.31 7.65
CA PHE A 8 -2.85 -7.26 7.95
C PHE A 8 -2.21 -6.11 7.18
N TRP A 9 -1.84 -5.04 7.88
CA TRP A 9 -1.31 -3.82 7.28
C TRP A 9 0.20 -3.74 7.44
N GLY A 10 0.93 -4.23 6.43
CA GLY A 10 2.38 -4.19 6.35
C GLY A 10 2.89 -2.85 5.81
N LYS A 11 3.74 -2.17 6.59
CA LYS A 11 4.27 -0.83 6.28
C LYS A 11 5.74 -0.71 6.58
N ILE A 12 6.37 0.29 5.95
CA ILE A 12 7.72 0.74 6.30
C ILE A 12 7.57 2.01 7.13
N GLY A 13 7.76 1.89 8.44
CA GLY A 13 7.92 3.04 9.32
C GLY A 13 9.30 3.68 9.13
N THR A 14 9.32 5.01 9.10
CA THR A 14 10.53 5.81 8.93
C THR A 14 10.83 6.60 10.20
N GLU A 15 12.11 6.78 10.53
CA GLU A 15 12.55 7.80 11.47
C GLU A 15 12.50 9.18 10.79
N LYS A 16 12.35 10.28 11.55
CA LYS A 16 12.47 11.64 10.99
C LYS A 16 13.77 11.78 10.19
N GLY A 17 13.66 12.10 8.90
CA GLY A 17 14.79 12.26 7.96
C GLY A 17 15.07 11.06 7.05
N TRP A 18 14.55 9.86 7.35
CA TRP A 18 14.76 8.67 6.51
C TRP A 18 13.92 8.63 5.23
N SER A 19 12.75 9.27 5.23
CA SER A 19 11.88 9.35 4.04
C SER A 19 12.61 9.95 2.83
N LEU A 20 13.47 10.96 3.05
CA LEU A 20 14.32 11.57 2.00
C LEU A 20 15.41 10.61 1.51
N ARG A 21 16.04 9.83 2.40
CA ARG A 21 17.08 8.85 2.05
C ARG A 21 16.53 7.66 1.26
N LEU A 22 15.36 7.13 1.64
CA LEU A 22 14.71 6.04 0.91
C LEU A 22 14.23 6.50 -0.48
N LYS A 23 13.76 7.74 -0.61
CA LYS A 23 13.48 8.35 -1.93
C LYS A 23 14.74 8.44 -2.79
N ALA A 24 15.86 8.87 -2.22
CA ALA A 24 17.14 8.96 -2.95
C ALA A 24 17.71 7.59 -3.35
N CYS A 25 17.55 6.57 -2.51
CA CYS A 25 17.97 5.19 -2.79
C CYS A 25 17.14 4.57 -3.93
N ALA A 26 15.83 4.88 -4.00
CA ALA A 26 14.98 4.46 -5.11
C ALA A 26 15.34 5.11 -6.46
N SER A 27 16.01 6.27 -6.44
CA SER A 27 16.42 7.01 -7.65
C SER A 27 17.89 6.84 -8.04
N THR A 28 18.65 5.97 -7.37
CA THR A 28 20.06 5.72 -7.71
C THR A 28 20.38 4.22 -7.77
N SER A 29 20.48 3.67 -8.98
CA SER A 29 21.26 2.45 -9.21
C SER A 29 22.16 2.62 -10.43
N ALA A 30 23.33 3.18 -10.20
CA ALA A 30 24.48 3.01 -11.09
C ALA A 30 25.73 2.97 -10.21
N ALA A 31 25.95 1.83 -9.55
CA ALA A 31 27.24 1.53 -8.97
C ALA A 31 28.01 0.66 -9.99
N THR A 32 29.08 1.25 -10.52
CA THR A 32 30.07 0.57 -11.36
C THR A 32 30.77 -0.51 -10.52
N ALA A 33 30.68 -1.78 -10.94
CA ALA A 33 31.43 -2.87 -10.31
C ALA A 33 32.13 -3.71 -11.38
N SER A 34 33.46 -3.70 -11.34
CA SER A 34 34.40 -4.40 -12.23
C SER A 34 34.59 -5.89 -11.86
N ASN A 35 33.68 -6.50 -11.10
CA ASN A 35 33.75 -7.91 -10.70
C ASN A 35 32.69 -8.75 -11.46
N PRO A 36 33.08 -9.75 -12.26
CA PRO A 36 32.16 -10.54 -13.07
C PRO A 36 31.13 -11.32 -12.26
N PHE A 37 31.43 -11.72 -11.02
CA PHE A 37 30.45 -12.37 -10.13
C PHE A 37 29.35 -11.40 -9.67
N ILE A 38 29.72 -10.16 -9.34
CA ILE A 38 28.77 -9.12 -8.95
C ILE A 38 27.89 -8.74 -10.14
N LEU A 39 28.47 -8.65 -11.34
CA LEU A 39 27.74 -8.37 -12.57
C LEU A 39 26.69 -9.46 -12.89
N LEU A 40 27.06 -10.73 -12.76
CA LEU A 40 26.13 -11.85 -12.97
C LEU A 40 25.01 -11.87 -11.93
N CYS A 41 25.31 -11.65 -10.65
CA CYS A 41 24.30 -11.52 -9.59
C CYS A 41 23.35 -10.36 -9.88
N ASN A 42 23.87 -9.19 -10.26
CA ASN A 42 23.04 -8.02 -10.60
C ASN A 42 22.16 -8.27 -11.84
N LEU A 43 22.68 -8.96 -12.85
CA LEU A 43 21.92 -9.32 -14.05
C LEU A 43 20.81 -10.33 -13.75
N LEU A 44 21.08 -11.34 -12.92
CA LEU A 44 20.07 -12.30 -12.45
C LEU A 44 19.00 -11.62 -11.60
N LEU A 45 19.38 -10.70 -10.70
CA LEU A 45 18.46 -9.90 -9.91
C LEU A 45 17.62 -8.97 -10.79
N PHE A 46 18.23 -8.37 -11.82
CA PHE A 46 17.55 -7.54 -12.81
C PHE A 46 16.54 -8.35 -13.62
N TYR A 47 16.93 -9.50 -14.17
CA TYR A 47 16.02 -10.38 -14.92
C TYR A 47 14.88 -10.88 -14.04
N ARG A 48 15.18 -11.32 -12.81
CA ARG A 48 14.15 -11.65 -11.81
C ARG A 48 13.22 -10.48 -11.52
N ARG A 49 13.74 -9.25 -11.43
CA ARG A 49 12.93 -8.04 -11.21
C ARG A 49 12.04 -7.72 -12.41
N MET A 50 12.53 -7.88 -13.64
CA MET A 50 11.75 -7.70 -14.86
C MET A 50 10.64 -8.74 -14.99
N ALA A 51 10.97 -10.03 -14.83
CA ALA A 51 9.98 -11.11 -14.86
C ALA A 51 8.90 -10.96 -13.77
N ARG A 52 9.27 -10.47 -12.57
CA ARG A 52 8.30 -10.14 -11.52
C ARG A 52 7.42 -8.95 -11.87
N LYS A 53 7.98 -7.91 -12.50
CA LYS A 53 7.21 -6.74 -12.94
C LYS A 53 6.16 -7.14 -13.98
N GLU A 54 6.52 -8.01 -14.92
CA GLU A 54 5.57 -8.58 -15.89
C GLU A 54 4.49 -9.41 -15.21
N ASN A 55 4.84 -10.19 -14.17
CA ASN A 55 3.88 -10.96 -13.39
C ASN A 55 2.90 -10.05 -12.62
N LEU A 56 3.38 -8.96 -12.02
CA LEU A 56 2.56 -8.01 -11.27
C LEU A 56 1.59 -7.19 -12.13
N ASN A 57 1.95 -6.89 -13.38
CA ASN A 57 1.07 -6.13 -14.27
C ASN A 57 -0.28 -6.82 -14.49
N ASN A 58 -0.33 -8.16 -14.38
CA ASN A 58 -1.56 -8.94 -14.49
C ASN A 58 -2.51 -8.76 -13.29
N PHE A 59 -2.03 -8.11 -12.23
CA PHE A 59 -2.78 -7.89 -10.99
C PHE A 59 -3.17 -6.42 -10.80
N ILE A 60 -2.94 -5.55 -11.78
CA ILE A 60 -3.38 -4.15 -11.73
C ILE A 60 -4.90 -4.08 -11.66
N VAL A 61 -5.43 -3.24 -10.77
CA VAL A 61 -6.88 -3.06 -10.58
C VAL A 61 -7.35 -1.81 -11.33
N GLY A 62 -8.25 -2.02 -12.29
CA GLY A 62 -8.77 -0.95 -13.15
C GLY A 62 -7.65 -0.18 -13.85
N ASP A 63 -7.80 1.14 -13.96
CA ASP A 63 -6.82 2.01 -14.63
C ASP A 63 -5.78 2.62 -13.68
N LEU A 64 -5.64 2.05 -12.47
CA LEU A 64 -4.69 2.54 -11.46
C LEU A 64 -3.43 1.66 -11.43
N PRO A 65 -2.35 2.03 -12.14
CA PRO A 65 -1.12 1.22 -12.23
C PRO A 65 -0.34 1.13 -10.90
N THR A 66 -0.84 1.77 -9.86
CA THR A 66 -0.24 1.81 -8.52
C THR A 66 -1.05 1.02 -7.49
N LEU A 67 -2.07 0.27 -7.92
CA LEU A 67 -2.93 -0.60 -7.11
C LEU A 67 -2.93 -2.01 -7.71
N PHE A 68 -2.55 -3.00 -6.89
CA PHE A 68 -2.39 -4.39 -7.29
C PHE A 68 -3.22 -5.29 -6.37
N TYR A 69 -3.98 -6.23 -6.94
CA TYR A 69 -4.77 -7.22 -6.21
C TYR A 69 -4.40 -8.64 -6.64
N ILE A 70 -3.87 -9.41 -5.70
CA ILE A 70 -3.42 -10.79 -5.91
C ILE A 70 -4.36 -11.73 -5.12
N PRO A 71 -5.24 -12.48 -5.79
CA PRO A 71 -6.07 -13.48 -5.13
C PRO A 71 -5.21 -14.65 -4.64
N ASP A 72 -5.71 -15.38 -3.63
CA ASP A 72 -5.12 -16.63 -3.16
C ASP A 72 -3.60 -16.57 -2.83
N PHE A 73 -3.12 -15.41 -2.37
CA PHE A 73 -1.71 -15.17 -2.06
C PHE A 73 -1.17 -16.15 -1.01
N ILE A 74 -2.00 -16.50 -0.03
CA ILE A 74 -1.73 -17.55 0.94
C ILE A 74 -2.69 -18.73 0.76
N THR A 75 -2.26 -19.90 1.23
CA THR A 75 -3.09 -21.10 1.30
C THR A 75 -4.01 -21.09 2.53
N ASP A 76 -5.05 -21.93 2.54
CA ASP A 76 -5.94 -22.08 3.71
C ASP A 76 -5.20 -22.53 4.97
N SER A 77 -4.19 -23.40 4.83
CA SER A 77 -3.35 -23.83 5.95
C SER A 77 -2.53 -22.68 6.54
N GLU A 78 -2.00 -21.81 5.69
CA GLU A 78 -1.28 -20.61 6.14
C GLU A 78 -2.22 -19.62 6.83
N GLN A 79 -3.42 -19.41 6.29
CA GLN A 79 -4.45 -18.58 6.94
C GLN A 79 -4.78 -19.12 8.33
N ALA A 80 -5.04 -20.42 8.46
CA ALA A 80 -5.35 -21.03 9.76
C ALA A 80 -4.22 -20.83 10.78
N ARG A 81 -2.96 -20.99 10.35
CA ARG A 81 -1.78 -20.74 11.21
C ARG A 81 -1.65 -19.27 11.60
N LEU A 82 -1.87 -18.34 10.67
CA LEU A 82 -1.83 -16.90 10.94
C LEU A 82 -2.91 -16.52 11.96
N LEU A 83 -4.16 -16.95 11.74
CA LEU A 83 -5.27 -16.69 12.66
C LEU A 83 -4.98 -17.26 14.05
N ASN A 84 -4.46 -18.49 14.14
CA ASN A 84 -4.07 -19.08 15.41
C ASN A 84 -3.00 -18.24 16.13
N ASN A 85 -1.95 -17.78 15.44
CA ASN A 85 -0.94 -16.91 16.04
C ASN A 85 -1.51 -15.56 16.50
N ILE A 86 -2.42 -14.98 15.71
CA ILE A 86 -3.10 -13.72 16.05
C ILE A 86 -3.90 -13.87 17.35
N TYR A 87 -4.69 -14.93 17.48
CA TYR A 87 -5.50 -15.16 18.68
C TYR A 87 -4.68 -15.57 19.91
N GLN A 88 -3.55 -16.25 19.73
CA GLN A 88 -2.65 -16.61 20.83
C GLN A 88 -1.78 -15.42 21.32
N ALA A 89 -1.82 -14.27 20.66
CA ALA A 89 -1.13 -13.08 21.12
C ALA A 89 -1.61 -12.66 22.53
N PRO A 90 -0.72 -12.18 23.42
CA PRO A 90 -1.11 -11.73 24.74
C PRO A 90 -2.22 -10.67 24.68
N VAL A 91 -3.13 -10.67 25.67
CA VAL A 91 -4.24 -9.70 25.73
C VAL A 91 -3.75 -8.25 25.68
N SER A 92 -2.56 -7.96 26.23
CA SER A 92 -1.93 -6.64 26.19
C SER A 92 -1.56 -6.14 24.79
N LYS A 93 -1.46 -7.03 23.79
CA LYS A 93 -1.27 -6.64 22.39
C LYS A 93 -2.55 -6.13 21.74
N TRP A 94 -3.71 -6.52 22.25
CA TRP A 94 -4.99 -6.07 21.75
C TRP A 94 -5.38 -4.72 22.34
N LYS A 95 -5.66 -3.76 21.46
CA LYS A 95 -6.26 -2.48 21.80
C LYS A 95 -7.68 -2.44 21.24
N SER A 96 -8.65 -2.24 22.12
CA SER A 96 -10.03 -1.96 21.71
C SER A 96 -10.14 -0.50 21.28
N LEU A 97 -10.60 -0.31 20.04
CA LEU A 97 -10.91 1.00 19.46
C LEU A 97 -12.44 1.07 19.25
N LYS A 98 -12.95 2.24 18.85
CA LYS A 98 -14.39 2.51 18.77
C LYS A 98 -15.21 1.38 18.11
N ASN A 99 -14.76 0.90 16.94
CA ASN A 99 -15.47 -0.10 16.14
C ASN A 99 -14.58 -1.26 15.69
N ARG A 100 -13.46 -1.54 16.38
CA ARG A 100 -12.54 -2.62 15.99
C ARG A 100 -11.58 -2.96 17.12
N ARG A 101 -10.87 -4.08 16.98
CA ARG A 101 -9.67 -4.35 17.77
C ARG A 101 -8.42 -4.25 16.90
N LEU A 102 -7.31 -3.86 17.51
CA LEU A 102 -6.04 -3.64 16.83
C LEU A 102 -4.90 -4.32 17.60
N GLN A 103 -4.02 -5.03 16.89
CA GLN A 103 -2.67 -5.35 17.34
C GLN A 103 -1.62 -4.50 16.64
N ASN A 104 -0.54 -4.19 17.35
CA ASN A 104 0.61 -3.46 16.82
C ASN A 104 1.90 -4.26 17.02
N TRP A 105 2.61 -4.49 15.91
CA TRP A 105 3.85 -5.25 15.81
C TRP A 105 4.93 -4.47 15.07
N GLY A 106 6.19 -4.71 15.41
CA GLY A 106 7.33 -4.07 14.76
C GLY A 106 7.73 -2.71 15.36
N GLY A 107 7.07 -2.28 16.45
CA GLY A 107 7.44 -1.06 17.17
C GLY A 107 6.26 -0.18 17.55
N VAL A 108 6.54 1.07 17.92
CA VAL A 108 5.53 2.08 18.25
C VAL A 108 5.78 3.35 17.45
N VAL A 109 4.74 3.87 16.80
CA VAL A 109 4.82 5.14 16.07
C VAL A 109 4.67 6.30 17.05
N HIS A 110 5.64 7.20 17.01
CA HIS A 110 5.69 8.45 17.77
C HIS A 110 5.81 9.64 16.82
N GLU A 111 5.70 10.87 17.36
CA GLU A 111 5.85 12.12 16.58
C GLU A 111 7.19 12.23 15.82
N LYS A 112 8.23 11.51 16.27
CA LYS A 112 9.56 11.49 15.66
C LYS A 112 9.79 10.34 14.68
N GLY A 113 8.80 9.47 14.47
CA GLY A 113 8.89 8.29 13.62
C GLY A 113 8.60 6.99 14.37
N LEU A 114 8.95 5.86 13.75
CA LEU A 114 8.79 4.53 14.34
C LEU A 114 9.95 4.21 15.29
N LEU A 115 9.64 3.89 16.55
CA LEU A 115 10.57 3.19 17.43
C LEU A 115 10.48 1.69 17.14
N SER A 116 11.39 1.18 16.32
CA SER A 116 11.32 -0.19 15.78
C SER A 116 11.56 -1.26 16.84
N GLN A 117 10.94 -2.42 16.63
CA GLN A 117 11.17 -3.66 17.35
C GLN A 117 11.12 -4.80 16.35
N ASP A 118 11.74 -5.93 16.67
CA ASP A 118 11.70 -7.08 15.79
C ASP A 118 10.28 -7.62 15.62
N LEU A 119 9.95 -8.01 14.40
CA LEU A 119 8.73 -8.75 14.12
C LEU A 119 8.88 -10.19 14.63
N PRO A 120 7.83 -10.79 15.22
CA PRO A 120 7.85 -12.21 15.55
C PRO A 120 8.03 -13.04 14.26
N PRO A 121 8.67 -14.23 14.32
CA PRO A 121 9.07 -14.98 13.13
C PRO A 121 7.94 -15.27 12.14
N TRP A 122 6.72 -15.50 12.62
CA TRP A 122 5.55 -15.75 11.78
C TRP A 122 5.12 -14.51 10.98
N LEU A 123 5.33 -13.31 11.53
CA LEU A 123 5.14 -12.04 10.81
C LEU A 123 6.28 -11.77 9.86
N ALA A 124 7.52 -11.94 10.31
CA ALA A 124 8.71 -11.71 9.49
C ALA A 124 8.66 -12.52 8.18
N LYS A 125 8.29 -13.81 8.28
CA LYS A 125 8.17 -14.71 7.12
C LYS A 125 7.17 -14.22 6.08
N ILE A 126 5.97 -13.77 6.49
CA ILE A 126 4.96 -13.31 5.53
C ILE A 126 5.32 -11.96 4.93
N THR A 127 5.91 -11.05 5.72
CA THR A 127 6.37 -9.75 5.22
C THR A 127 7.53 -9.86 4.25
N GLU A 128 8.47 -10.78 4.51
CA GLU A 128 9.59 -11.07 3.60
C GLU A 128 9.06 -11.58 2.26
N ARG A 129 8.15 -12.57 2.28
CA ARG A 129 7.51 -13.10 1.08
C ARG A 129 6.80 -12.00 0.26
N ILE A 130 6.05 -11.12 0.92
CA ILE A 130 5.40 -9.96 0.26
C ILE A 130 6.44 -9.06 -0.42
N CYS A 131 7.53 -8.73 0.28
CA CYS A 131 8.60 -7.90 -0.27
C CYS A 131 9.29 -8.57 -1.48
N GLU A 132 9.59 -9.87 -1.38
CA GLU A 132 10.31 -10.64 -2.39
C GLU A 132 9.49 -10.89 -3.67
N GLU A 133 8.23 -11.30 -3.52
CA GLU A 133 7.34 -11.62 -4.64
C GLU A 133 6.89 -10.35 -5.36
N SER A 134 6.61 -9.26 -4.62
CA SER A 134 6.21 -8.00 -5.24
C SER A 134 7.39 -7.20 -5.79
N GLY A 135 8.52 -7.14 -5.08
CA GLY A 135 9.62 -6.22 -5.43
C GLY A 135 9.22 -4.73 -5.45
N LEU A 136 8.09 -4.37 -4.84
CA LEU A 136 7.55 -3.00 -4.80
C LEU A 136 8.05 -2.19 -3.60
N PHE A 137 8.53 -2.88 -2.56
CA PHE A 137 8.99 -2.26 -1.32
C PHE A 137 10.48 -1.90 -1.41
N PRO A 138 10.88 -0.65 -1.12
CA PRO A 138 12.27 -0.22 -1.16
C PRO A 138 13.10 -0.73 0.02
N SER A 139 12.45 -1.27 1.05
CA SER A 139 13.06 -1.85 2.25
C SER A 139 12.10 -2.91 2.83
N ALA A 140 12.58 -3.70 3.79
CA ALA A 140 11.73 -4.66 4.49
C ALA A 140 10.58 -3.93 5.22
N ILE A 141 9.39 -4.52 5.16
CA ILE A 141 8.27 -4.14 6.03
C ILE A 141 8.70 -4.37 7.48
N ASN A 142 8.67 -3.31 8.28
CA ASN A 142 9.13 -3.32 9.67
C ASN A 142 8.01 -2.98 10.66
N HIS A 143 6.80 -2.71 10.18
CA HIS A 143 5.66 -2.37 11.01
C HIS A 143 4.40 -3.04 10.50
N VAL A 144 3.66 -3.69 11.39
CA VAL A 144 2.44 -4.42 11.06
C VAL A 144 1.32 -4.05 12.03
N LEU A 145 0.18 -3.65 11.46
CA LEU A 145 -1.07 -3.47 12.18
C LEU A 145 -2.03 -4.59 11.81
N ILE A 146 -2.60 -5.28 12.80
CA ILE A 146 -3.60 -6.34 12.56
C ILE A 146 -4.91 -5.82 13.12
N ASN A 147 -5.83 -5.48 12.24
CA ASN A 147 -7.16 -5.01 12.63
C ASN A 147 -8.15 -6.18 12.53
N GLU A 148 -8.96 -6.36 13.56
CA GLU A 148 -10.08 -7.32 13.56
C GLU A 148 -11.40 -6.55 13.55
N TYR A 149 -12.29 -7.00 12.66
CA TYR A 149 -13.64 -6.47 12.49
C TYR A 149 -14.68 -7.58 12.67
N LEU A 150 -15.76 -7.25 13.37
CA LEU A 150 -17.00 -8.02 13.37
C LEU A 150 -17.91 -7.57 12.22
N PRO A 151 -18.97 -8.33 11.88
CA PRO A 151 -19.95 -7.90 10.89
C PRO A 151 -20.50 -6.50 11.19
N ASN A 152 -20.64 -5.69 10.14
CA ASN A 152 -21.08 -4.29 10.19
C ASN A 152 -20.08 -3.33 10.86
N GLN A 153 -18.83 -3.75 11.08
CA GLN A 153 -17.76 -2.88 11.54
C GLN A 153 -16.84 -2.48 10.41
N GLY A 154 -16.38 -1.23 10.47
CA GLY A 154 -15.50 -0.67 9.46
C GLY A 154 -14.68 0.48 10.00
N ILE A 155 -14.00 1.18 9.09
CA ILE A 155 -13.31 2.43 9.39
C ILE A 155 -13.72 3.49 8.37
N MET A 156 -13.88 4.71 8.87
CA MET A 156 -14.20 5.87 8.03
C MET A 156 -13.04 6.22 7.09
N PRO A 157 -13.30 6.97 6.00
CA PRO A 157 -12.29 7.45 5.08
C PRO A 157 -11.13 8.14 5.80
N HIS A 158 -9.91 7.66 5.58
CA HIS A 158 -8.70 8.19 6.19
C HIS A 158 -7.46 7.98 5.31
N GLN A 159 -6.35 8.58 5.72
CA GLN A 159 -5.02 8.32 5.20
C GLN A 159 -4.11 7.86 6.32
N ASP A 160 -3.05 7.17 5.92
CA ASP A 160 -1.97 6.83 6.82
C ASP A 160 -1.19 8.06 7.28
N GLY A 161 -0.70 7.98 8.52
CA GLY A 161 0.11 9.04 9.11
C GLY A 161 1.43 9.27 8.37
N PRO A 162 2.07 10.44 8.57
CA PRO A 162 3.28 10.83 7.85
C PRO A 162 4.54 10.02 8.21
N ALA A 163 4.44 9.07 9.15
CA ALA A 163 5.56 8.23 9.58
C ALA A 163 5.90 7.10 8.59
N TYR A 164 5.05 6.84 7.60
CA TYR A 164 5.19 5.70 6.69
C TYR A 164 5.71 6.09 5.31
N TYR A 165 6.51 5.21 4.72
CA TYR A 165 6.82 5.27 3.29
C TYR A 165 5.53 4.99 2.48
N PRO A 166 5.28 5.65 1.33
CA PRO A 166 4.03 5.56 0.57
C PRO A 166 3.87 4.26 -0.23
N VAL A 167 3.96 3.12 0.47
CA VAL A 167 3.65 1.78 -0.03
C VAL A 167 3.08 0.96 1.14
N VAL A 168 2.00 0.24 0.89
CA VAL A 168 1.35 -0.60 1.88
C VAL A 168 0.89 -1.90 1.26
N ALA A 169 0.99 -2.97 2.05
CA ALA A 169 0.43 -4.27 1.75
C ALA A 169 -0.69 -4.59 2.73
N ILE A 170 -1.82 -5.08 2.21
CA ILE A 170 -2.97 -5.55 2.96
C ILE A 170 -3.20 -7.03 2.64
N LEU A 171 -2.88 -7.92 3.58
CA LEU A 171 -3.28 -9.32 3.50
C LEU A 171 -4.59 -9.51 4.26
N SER A 172 -5.61 -10.02 3.56
CA SER A 172 -6.96 -10.21 4.11
C SER A 172 -7.15 -11.64 4.59
N LEU A 173 -7.71 -11.84 5.79
CA LEU A 173 -7.99 -13.16 6.35
C LEU A 173 -9.42 -13.25 6.87
N GLY A 174 -9.98 -14.47 6.91
CA GLY A 174 -11.30 -14.71 7.50
C GLY A 174 -12.43 -14.45 6.50
N SER A 175 -13.25 -13.43 6.72
CA SER A 175 -14.36 -13.06 5.81
C SER A 175 -13.97 -12.02 4.77
N PRO A 176 -14.67 -11.95 3.62
CA PRO A 176 -14.47 -10.88 2.64
C PRO A 176 -14.78 -9.48 3.20
N VAL A 177 -14.08 -8.46 2.71
CA VAL A 177 -14.30 -7.04 3.06
C VAL A 177 -14.28 -6.17 1.81
N VAL A 178 -15.13 -5.14 1.78
CA VAL A 178 -15.10 -4.13 0.71
C VAL A 178 -14.23 -2.97 1.15
N MET A 179 -13.24 -2.62 0.34
CA MET A 179 -12.36 -1.48 0.54
C MET A 179 -12.65 -0.38 -0.46
N ASP A 180 -13.00 0.80 0.03
CA ASP A 180 -13.34 1.97 -0.77
C ASP A 180 -12.16 2.93 -0.89
N PHE A 181 -11.90 3.36 -2.12
CA PHE A 181 -10.91 4.36 -2.47
C PHE A 181 -11.64 5.61 -2.97
N THR A 182 -11.64 6.67 -2.17
CA THR A 182 -12.29 7.93 -2.53
C THR A 182 -11.24 9.02 -2.77
N PRO A 183 -11.46 9.98 -3.70
CA PRO A 183 -10.49 11.04 -3.96
C PRO A 183 -10.27 11.93 -2.74
N HIS A 184 -9.01 12.30 -2.45
CA HIS A 184 -8.74 13.29 -1.43
C HIS A 184 -9.03 14.70 -1.97
N SER A 185 -9.83 15.48 -1.24
CA SER A 185 -10.21 16.87 -1.56
C SER A 185 -9.07 17.84 -1.91
N ARG A 186 -7.82 17.57 -1.52
CA ARG A 186 -6.65 18.40 -1.87
C ARG A 186 -6.30 18.34 -3.36
N LEU A 187 -6.74 17.31 -4.08
CA LEU A 187 -6.64 17.20 -5.54
C LEU A 187 -7.79 17.90 -6.29
N ASN A 188 -8.89 18.24 -5.60
CA ASN A 188 -10.01 18.97 -6.21
C ASN A 188 -9.76 20.48 -6.21
N SER A 189 -9.01 21.00 -5.23
CA SER A 189 -8.74 22.44 -5.10
C SER A 189 -7.77 22.98 -6.16
N CYS A 190 -6.84 22.19 -6.68
CA CYS A 190 -5.92 22.63 -7.73
C CYS A 190 -6.55 22.68 -9.14
N LYS A 191 -7.78 22.15 -9.31
CA LYS A 191 -8.52 22.24 -10.58
C LYS A 191 -9.31 23.55 -10.72
N SER A 192 -9.69 24.20 -9.62
CA SER A 192 -10.52 25.41 -9.69
C SER A 192 -9.74 26.66 -10.12
N THR A 193 -8.42 26.71 -9.89
CA THR A 193 -7.62 27.92 -10.15
C THR A 193 -7.14 28.05 -11.60
N VAL A 194 -7.29 27.02 -12.44
CA VAL A 194 -6.91 27.08 -13.87
C VAL A 194 -8.06 27.63 -14.73
N MET A 195 -9.32 27.55 -14.27
CA MET A 195 -10.47 28.09 -15.02
C MET A 195 -10.79 29.56 -14.71
N GLU A 196 -10.28 30.14 -13.62
CA GLU A 196 -10.70 31.47 -13.17
C GLU A 196 -9.71 32.61 -13.53
N SER A 197 -8.68 32.33 -14.34
CA SER A 197 -7.68 33.34 -14.75
C SER A 197 -7.59 33.56 -16.27
N VAL A 198 -8.67 33.35 -17.02
CA VAL A 198 -8.78 33.82 -18.42
C VAL A 198 -10.10 34.55 -18.65
N VAL A 199 -10.20 35.75 -18.07
CA VAL A 199 -11.02 36.82 -18.65
C VAL A 199 -10.14 38.07 -18.66
N ASP A 200 -9.43 38.31 -19.77
CA ASP A 200 -9.72 39.43 -20.67
C ASP A 200 -8.56 39.70 -21.67
N LYS A 201 -8.98 39.98 -22.92
CA LYS A 201 -8.31 40.63 -24.06
C LYS A 201 -7.36 39.86 -25.00
N THR A 202 -7.97 39.51 -26.15
CA THR A 202 -7.61 39.84 -27.55
C THR A 202 -6.90 38.83 -28.48
N SER A 203 -7.50 38.77 -29.68
CA SER A 203 -7.00 38.37 -31.02
C SER A 203 -6.93 36.89 -31.43
N ASP A 204 -7.88 36.54 -32.31
CA ASP A 204 -7.79 35.67 -33.51
C ASP A 204 -6.58 34.75 -33.65
N VAL A 205 -6.73 33.47 -33.26
CA VAL A 205 -6.04 32.34 -33.90
C VAL A 205 -6.96 31.11 -33.91
N LYS A 206 -6.97 30.42 -35.05
CA LYS A 206 -7.76 29.25 -35.43
C LYS A 206 -7.80 28.16 -34.34
N ALA A 207 -9.00 27.65 -34.12
CA ALA A 207 -9.28 26.47 -33.30
C ALA A 207 -8.54 25.25 -33.86
N ALA A 208 -7.48 24.83 -33.17
CA ALA A 208 -7.03 23.45 -33.18
C ALA A 208 -7.74 22.77 -32.00
N GLU A 209 -8.53 21.75 -32.31
CA GLU A 209 -9.16 20.88 -31.32
C GLU A 209 -8.06 20.21 -30.48
N ILE A 210 -7.93 20.62 -29.22
CA ILE A 210 -7.11 19.93 -28.25
C ILE A 210 -8.02 18.86 -27.64
N GLU A 211 -7.79 17.60 -28.02
CA GLU A 211 -8.34 16.42 -27.35
C GLU A 211 -7.91 16.40 -25.88
N GLY A 212 -8.70 17.03 -25.02
CA GLY A 212 -8.52 17.03 -23.58
C GLY A 212 -9.54 16.11 -22.92
N ASN A 213 -9.34 14.79 -22.98
CA ASN A 213 -10.28 13.85 -22.36
C ASN A 213 -9.67 12.77 -21.45
N ASP A 214 -8.37 12.82 -21.12
CA ASP A 214 -7.72 11.70 -20.41
C ASP A 214 -7.46 11.93 -18.90
N VAL A 215 -7.79 13.10 -18.35
CA VAL A 215 -7.52 13.46 -16.94
C VAL A 215 -8.75 13.38 -16.04
N LEU A 216 -9.94 13.19 -16.63
CA LEU A 216 -11.20 13.23 -15.89
C LEU A 216 -11.46 11.92 -15.10
N ASP A 217 -10.89 10.79 -15.54
CA ASP A 217 -11.31 9.47 -15.06
C ASP A 217 -10.50 8.89 -13.88
N LYS A 218 -9.22 9.26 -13.76
CA LYS A 218 -8.31 8.69 -12.73
C LYS A 218 -8.71 9.01 -11.28
N HIS A 219 -9.64 9.94 -11.09
CA HIS A 219 -10.06 10.45 -9.79
C HIS A 219 -11.51 10.09 -9.45
N GLN A 220 -12.12 9.07 -10.05
CA GLN A 220 -13.41 8.59 -9.54
C GLN A 220 -13.24 7.74 -8.27
N PRO A 221 -14.23 7.72 -7.36
CA PRO A 221 -14.27 6.75 -6.28
C PRO A 221 -14.53 5.35 -6.84
N PHE A 222 -13.91 4.33 -6.24
CA PHE A 222 -14.13 2.93 -6.61
C PHE A 222 -13.91 2.04 -5.39
N SER A 223 -14.33 0.78 -5.50
CA SER A 223 -14.26 -0.20 -4.43
C SER A 223 -13.54 -1.47 -4.90
N VAL A 224 -12.84 -2.12 -3.98
CA VAL A 224 -12.19 -3.42 -4.22
C VAL A 224 -12.71 -4.42 -3.20
N LEU A 225 -13.25 -5.54 -3.67
CA LEU A 225 -13.63 -6.66 -2.80
C LEU A 225 -12.38 -7.46 -2.45
N LEU A 226 -12.02 -7.47 -1.17
CA LEU A 226 -10.90 -8.22 -0.63
C LEU A 226 -11.39 -9.59 -0.16
N MET A 227 -11.24 -10.59 -1.03
CA MET A 227 -11.49 -11.98 -0.65
C MET A 227 -10.49 -12.45 0.41
N PRO A 228 -10.86 -13.43 1.27
CA PRO A 228 -9.93 -14.05 2.20
C PRO A 228 -8.70 -14.58 1.46
N ARG A 229 -7.54 -14.53 2.13
CA ARG A 229 -6.24 -14.95 1.60
C ARG A 229 -5.67 -14.11 0.46
N SER A 230 -6.34 -13.03 0.08
CA SER A 230 -5.85 -12.11 -0.96
C SER A 230 -4.88 -11.06 -0.41
N LEU A 231 -4.01 -10.57 -1.30
CA LEU A 231 -3.06 -9.51 -1.02
C LEU A 231 -3.38 -8.30 -1.91
N LEU A 232 -3.64 -7.15 -1.28
CA LEU A 232 -3.73 -5.86 -1.94
C LEU A 232 -2.45 -5.07 -1.68
N ILE A 233 -1.80 -4.53 -2.72
CA ILE A 233 -0.66 -3.61 -2.57
C ILE A 233 -1.01 -2.32 -3.27
N PHE A 234 -0.78 -1.18 -2.60
CA PHE A 234 -0.85 0.11 -3.27
C PHE A 234 0.23 1.08 -2.82
N LYS A 235 0.61 1.96 -3.75
CA LYS A 235 1.70 2.94 -3.61
C LYS A 235 1.37 4.25 -4.30
N ASP A 236 2.25 5.24 -4.14
CA ASP A 236 2.25 6.50 -4.88
C ASP A 236 0.86 7.18 -4.96
N ASP A 237 0.27 7.30 -6.16
CA ASP A 237 -1.00 7.97 -6.39
C ASP A 237 -2.18 7.29 -5.67
N ALA A 238 -2.23 5.95 -5.67
CA ALA A 238 -3.26 5.21 -4.94
C ALA A 238 -3.12 5.37 -3.41
N TYR A 239 -1.90 5.60 -2.91
CA TYR A 239 -1.64 5.84 -1.48
C TYR A 239 -1.90 7.30 -1.06
N SER A 240 -1.45 8.27 -1.86
CA SER A 240 -1.42 9.69 -1.50
C SER A 240 -2.61 10.50 -2.01
N GLY A 241 -3.21 10.09 -3.14
CA GLY A 241 -4.31 10.79 -3.79
C GLY A 241 -5.71 10.32 -3.38
N LYS A 242 -5.80 9.24 -2.58
CA LYS A 242 -7.06 8.64 -2.15
C LYS A 242 -7.17 8.60 -0.62
N LEU A 243 -8.40 8.63 -0.13
CA LEU A 243 -8.80 8.25 1.21
C LEU A 243 -9.31 6.81 1.18
N LEU A 244 -8.99 6.05 2.22
CA LEU A 244 -9.30 4.63 2.34
C LEU A 244 -10.39 4.44 3.39
N ALA A 245 -11.43 3.70 3.06
CA ALA A 245 -12.45 3.22 3.99
C ALA A 245 -12.73 1.74 3.75
N TRP A 246 -13.33 1.07 4.72
CA TRP A 246 -13.86 -0.28 4.52
C TRP A 246 -14.96 -0.57 5.54
N TYR A 247 -15.83 -1.52 5.18
CA TYR A 247 -17.08 -1.83 5.87
C TYR A 247 -17.33 -3.34 5.92
#